data_AF-A0A352CP54-F1
#
_entry.id   AF-A0A352CP54-F1
#
_cell.length_a   1.000
_cell.length_b   1.000
_cell.length_c   1.000
_cell.angle_alpha   90.00
_cell.angle_beta   90.00
_cell.angle_gamma   90.00
#
_symmetry.space_group_name_H-M   'P 1'
#
loop_
_entity.id
_entity.type
_entity.pdbx_description
1 polymer ?
#
loop_
_entity_poly.entity_id
_entity_poly.type
_entity_poly.pdbx_seq_one_letter_code
_entity_poly.pdbx_strand_id
1 'polypeptide(L)'
;MKKDRHSFNDSIGFVLAAAGSAVGLGNIWRFPYLAAKDGGGLFLVVYLILALTFGFTLLTTEVAIGRKTNQSPLTAYGKMKEGWSKLGVIACIVPMMILPYYCVIGGWVLKYAVAFIAGDWNQAAADGYFTSFITADTEPIVYGVIFLIVTCLVIYQGVNKGIEAFSKVLMPILLVLVVGIAIFSLTLNHSDEGTVRTGMQGLKILLIPRLSGMGFSDILVVLMDAMGQLFYSLSIAMGIMVAYGSYV
;
A
#
# COMPACT_ATOMS: atom_id res chain seq x y z
N MET A 1 -37.27 -10.26 -2.11
CA MET A 1 -36.70 -8.94 -2.40
C MET A 1 -35.27 -9.13 -2.88
N LYS A 2 -34.96 -8.81 -4.15
CA LYS A 2 -33.55 -8.63 -4.55
C LYS A 2 -33.07 -7.39 -3.79
N LYS A 3 -32.21 -7.56 -2.79
CA LYS A 3 -31.46 -6.43 -2.25
C LYS A 3 -30.57 -5.95 -3.39
N ASP A 4 -30.80 -4.73 -3.88
CA ASP A 4 -29.91 -4.12 -4.86
C ASP A 4 -28.51 -4.07 -4.25
N ARG A 5 -27.57 -4.76 -4.91
CA ARG A 5 -26.17 -4.77 -4.49
C ARG A 5 -25.62 -3.36 -4.73
N HIS A 6 -25.05 -2.75 -3.70
CA HIS A 6 -24.37 -1.45 -3.83
C HIS A 6 -23.33 -1.51 -4.95
N SER A 7 -23.41 -0.62 -5.93
CA SER A 7 -22.44 -0.48 -7.04
C SER A 7 -21.74 0.88 -6.93
N PHE A 8 -20.56 1.01 -7.54
CA PHE A 8 -19.92 2.33 -7.65
C PHE A 8 -20.85 3.32 -8.38
N ASN A 9 -20.88 4.57 -7.93
CA ASN A 9 -21.77 5.57 -8.53
C ASN A 9 -21.32 6.00 -9.94
N ASP A 10 -20.01 6.01 -10.18
CA ASP A 10 -19.37 6.48 -11.41
C ASP A 10 -18.00 5.80 -11.65
N SER A 11 -17.52 5.83 -12.90
CA SER A 11 -16.20 5.29 -13.27
C SER A 11 -15.06 5.93 -12.49
N ILE A 12 -15.21 7.20 -12.10
CA ILE A 12 -14.23 7.92 -11.28
C ILE A 12 -14.19 7.34 -9.87
N GLY A 13 -15.34 7.06 -9.25
CA GLY A 13 -15.42 6.42 -7.94
C GLY A 13 -14.75 5.04 -7.92
N PHE A 14 -14.95 4.24 -8.97
CA PHE A 14 -14.22 2.97 -9.11
C PHE A 14 -12.71 3.18 -9.20
N VAL A 15 -12.23 4.07 -10.08
CA VAL A 15 -10.79 4.32 -10.25
C VAL A 15 -10.16 4.86 -8.98
N LEU A 16 -10.82 5.79 -8.28
CA LEU A 16 -10.31 6.34 -7.03
C LEU A 16 -10.32 5.33 -5.88
N ALA A 17 -11.31 4.45 -5.82
CA ALA A 17 -11.32 3.36 -4.85
C ALA A 17 -10.21 2.33 -5.17
N ALA A 18 -10.07 1.91 -6.43
CA ALA A 18 -9.00 1.01 -6.85
C ALA A 18 -7.61 1.63 -6.60
N ALA A 19 -7.44 2.91 -6.90
CA ALA A 19 -6.23 3.66 -6.58
C ALA A 19 -6.02 3.75 -5.06
N GLY A 20 -7.06 4.00 -4.26
CA GLY A 20 -6.98 4.01 -2.80
C GLY A 20 -6.62 2.65 -2.20
N SER A 21 -7.03 1.56 -2.82
CA SER A 21 -6.59 0.22 -2.43
C SER A 21 -5.11 -0.02 -2.76
N ALA A 22 -4.60 0.53 -3.87
CA ALA A 22 -3.20 0.37 -4.28
C ALA A 22 -2.25 1.36 -3.59
N VAL A 23 -2.75 2.53 -3.20
CA VAL A 23 -1.98 3.60 -2.57
C VAL A 23 -2.18 3.56 -1.07
N GLY A 24 -1.21 3.01 -0.36
CA GLY A 24 -1.25 2.91 1.10
C GLY A 24 0.13 2.82 1.74
N LEU A 25 0.19 2.21 2.93
CA LEU A 25 1.40 2.08 3.75
C LEU A 25 2.56 1.41 2.99
N GLY A 26 2.25 0.54 2.03
CA GLY A 26 3.26 -0.10 1.18
C GLY A 26 4.09 0.85 0.34
N ASN A 27 3.55 2.00 -0.06
CA ASN A 27 4.26 2.96 -0.90
C ASN A 27 5.07 3.97 -0.08
N ILE A 28 4.67 4.22 1.17
CA ILE A 28 5.29 5.24 2.02
C ILE A 28 6.31 4.63 2.98
N TRP A 29 6.08 3.42 3.49
CA TRP A 29 6.98 2.75 4.42
C TRP A 29 7.82 1.65 3.76
N ARG A 30 7.17 0.70 3.07
CA ARG A 30 7.87 -0.48 2.52
C ARG A 30 8.71 -0.15 1.29
N PHE A 31 8.16 0.62 0.35
CA PHE A 31 8.82 0.94 -0.91
C PHE A 31 10.16 1.68 -0.70
N PRO A 32 10.24 2.76 0.11
CA PRO A 32 11.51 3.47 0.29
C PRO A 32 12.56 2.60 0.97
N TYR A 33 12.16 1.73 1.90
CA TYR A 33 13.06 0.77 2.56
C TYR A 33 13.67 -0.20 1.54
N LEU A 34 12.85 -0.82 0.69
CA LEU A 34 13.35 -1.74 -0.34
C LEU A 34 14.18 -1.00 -1.39
N ALA A 35 13.73 0.16 -1.86
CA ALA A 35 14.50 0.97 -2.80
C ALA A 35 15.88 1.32 -2.23
N ALA A 36 15.97 1.73 -0.97
CA ALA A 36 17.25 2.05 -0.33
C ALA A 36 18.15 0.81 -0.18
N LYS A 37 17.58 -0.33 0.20
CA LYS A 37 18.29 -1.61 0.39
C LYS A 37 18.80 -2.21 -0.93
N ASP A 38 17.98 -2.18 -1.97
CA ASP A 38 18.15 -2.97 -3.20
C ASP A 38 18.70 -2.14 -4.37
N GLY A 39 19.61 -1.20 -4.07
CA GLY A 39 20.36 -0.46 -5.09
C GLY A 39 19.63 0.72 -5.73
N GLY A 40 18.59 1.25 -5.08
CA GLY A 40 17.91 2.50 -5.43
C GLY A 40 17.29 2.45 -6.82
N GLY A 41 17.92 3.13 -7.76
CA GLY A 41 17.46 3.19 -9.15
C GLY A 41 17.34 1.82 -9.82
N LEU A 42 18.13 0.82 -9.41
CA LEU A 42 18.00 -0.52 -9.99
C LEU A 42 16.66 -1.16 -9.60
N PHE A 43 16.36 -1.18 -8.30
CA PHE A 43 15.07 -1.62 -7.78
C PHE A 43 13.92 -0.87 -8.47
N LEU A 44 14.02 0.45 -8.61
CA LEU A 44 12.99 1.27 -9.24
C LEU A 44 12.74 0.86 -10.69
N VAL A 45 13.80 0.68 -11.50
CA VAL A 45 13.67 0.27 -12.91
C VAL A 45 13.03 -1.10 -13.02
N VAL A 46 13.51 -2.07 -12.23
CA VAL A 46 12.97 -3.45 -12.23
C VAL A 46 11.50 -3.44 -11.82
N TYR A 47 11.17 -2.72 -10.74
CA TYR A 47 9.79 -2.55 -10.27
C TYR A 47 8.88 -1.94 -11.35
N LEU A 48 9.32 -0.88 -12.04
CA LEU A 48 8.52 -0.23 -13.08
C LEU A 48 8.27 -1.15 -14.28
N ILE A 49 9.29 -1.92 -14.71
CA ILE A 49 9.13 -2.90 -15.78
C ILE A 49 8.09 -3.95 -15.38
N LEU A 50 8.21 -4.52 -14.17
CA LEU A 50 7.26 -5.51 -13.66
C LEU A 50 5.84 -4.91 -13.52
N ALA A 51 5.72 -3.67 -13.06
CA ALA A 51 4.43 -2.99 -12.90
C ALA A 51 3.71 -2.75 -14.22
N LEU A 52 4.43 -2.25 -15.23
CA LEU A 52 3.86 -1.96 -16.55
C LEU A 52 3.54 -3.24 -17.35
N THR A 53 4.19 -4.35 -17.04
CA THR A 53 3.99 -5.64 -17.74
C THR A 53 3.06 -6.57 -16.96
N PHE A 54 3.59 -7.28 -15.98
CA PHE A 54 2.87 -8.25 -15.15
C PHE A 54 1.79 -7.58 -14.31
N GLY A 55 2.11 -6.45 -13.67
CA GLY A 55 1.17 -5.71 -12.82
C GLY A 55 -0.08 -5.29 -13.57
N PHE A 56 0.08 -4.59 -14.69
CA PHE A 56 -1.02 -4.16 -15.54
C PHE A 56 -1.86 -5.33 -16.08
N THR A 57 -1.21 -6.38 -16.56
CA THR A 57 -1.90 -7.57 -17.10
C THR A 57 -2.74 -8.27 -16.03
N LEU A 58 -2.20 -8.43 -14.81
CA LEU A 58 -2.92 -9.08 -13.71
C LEU A 58 -4.06 -8.20 -13.19
N LEU A 59 -3.80 -6.90 -13.01
CA LEU A 59 -4.80 -5.94 -12.55
C LEU A 59 -6.03 -5.93 -13.48
N THR A 60 -5.80 -5.80 -14.78
CA THR A 60 -6.87 -5.81 -15.79
C THR A 60 -7.62 -7.13 -15.81
N THR A 61 -6.92 -8.26 -15.63
CA THR A 61 -7.53 -9.59 -15.56
C THR A 61 -8.43 -9.75 -14.33
N GLU A 62 -7.99 -9.34 -13.14
CA GLU A 62 -8.80 -9.44 -11.92
C GLU A 62 -10.06 -8.58 -11.99
N VAL A 63 -9.93 -7.34 -12.45
CA VAL A 63 -11.07 -6.45 -12.67
C VAL A 63 -12.06 -7.06 -13.68
N ALA A 64 -11.56 -7.63 -14.78
CA ALA A 64 -12.40 -8.28 -15.79
C ALA A 64 -13.14 -9.52 -15.23
N ILE A 65 -12.48 -10.34 -14.40
CA ILE A 65 -13.11 -11.49 -13.73
C ILE A 65 -14.22 -11.01 -12.79
N GLY A 66 -13.94 -10.00 -11.96
CA GLY A 66 -14.92 -9.41 -11.05
C GLY A 66 -16.16 -8.92 -11.80
N ARG A 67 -15.95 -8.10 -12.84
CA ARG A 67 -17.02 -7.51 -13.66
C ARG A 67 -17.85 -8.56 -14.40
N LYS A 68 -17.19 -9.55 -15.01
CA LYS A 68 -17.87 -10.62 -15.76
C LYS A 68 -18.71 -11.52 -14.86
N THR A 69 -18.22 -11.81 -13.66
CA THR A 69 -18.89 -12.78 -12.77
C THR A 69 -19.93 -12.12 -11.89
N ASN A 70 -19.73 -10.85 -11.51
CA ASN A 70 -20.48 -10.13 -10.47
C ASN A 70 -20.59 -10.98 -9.19
N GLN A 71 -19.46 -11.55 -8.76
CA GLN A 71 -19.34 -12.45 -7.62
C GLN A 71 -18.18 -12.03 -6.73
N SER A 72 -18.21 -12.46 -5.47
CA SER A 72 -17.06 -12.31 -4.56
C SER A 72 -15.85 -13.11 -5.06
N PRO A 73 -14.62 -12.77 -4.65
CA PRO A 73 -13.40 -13.48 -5.06
C PRO A 73 -13.45 -14.97 -4.74
N LEU A 74 -14.09 -15.37 -3.63
CA LEU A 74 -14.24 -16.77 -3.23
C LEU A 74 -14.96 -17.61 -4.30
N THR A 75 -15.94 -17.02 -4.98
CA THR A 75 -16.85 -17.69 -5.92
C THR A 75 -16.59 -17.36 -7.39
N ALA A 76 -15.95 -16.23 -7.68
CA ALA A 76 -15.76 -15.71 -9.03
C ALA A 76 -14.98 -16.68 -9.93
N TYR A 77 -13.89 -17.26 -9.41
CA TYR A 77 -13.05 -18.17 -10.20
C TYR A 77 -13.77 -19.45 -10.60
N GLY A 78 -14.57 -20.05 -9.69
CA GLY A 78 -15.37 -21.24 -10.00
C GLY A 78 -16.46 -20.96 -11.05
N LYS A 79 -16.99 -19.74 -11.11
CA LYS A 79 -17.93 -19.29 -12.15
C LYS A 79 -17.25 -19.06 -13.50
N MET A 80 -15.96 -18.74 -13.51
CA MET A 80 -15.18 -18.59 -14.75
C MET A 80 -14.87 -19.94 -15.39
N LYS A 81 -14.51 -20.94 -14.58
CA LYS A 81 -14.20 -22.29 -15.05
C LYS A 81 -14.41 -23.30 -13.92
N GLU A 82 -15.03 -24.42 -14.27
CA GLU A 82 -15.19 -25.54 -13.35
C GLU A 82 -13.82 -26.03 -12.84
N GLY A 83 -13.74 -26.33 -11.53
CA GLY A 83 -12.50 -26.71 -10.85
C GLY A 83 -11.64 -25.54 -10.36
N TRP A 84 -11.93 -24.29 -10.73
CA TRP A 84 -11.13 -23.12 -10.31
C TRP A 84 -11.54 -22.53 -8.96
N SER A 85 -12.55 -23.07 -8.28
CA SER A 85 -13.02 -22.56 -6.96
C SER A 85 -11.92 -22.52 -5.90
N LYS A 86 -10.92 -23.41 -5.98
CA LYS A 86 -9.77 -23.43 -5.06
C LYS A 86 -8.92 -22.15 -5.15
N LEU A 87 -8.87 -21.50 -6.32
CA LEU A 87 -8.16 -20.23 -6.48
C LEU A 87 -8.81 -19.11 -5.67
N GLY A 88 -10.15 -19.12 -5.55
CA GLY A 88 -10.87 -18.16 -4.71
C GLY A 88 -10.52 -18.28 -3.23
N VAL A 89 -10.33 -19.51 -2.74
CA VAL A 89 -9.90 -19.76 -1.36
C VAL A 89 -8.50 -19.19 -1.12
N ILE A 90 -7.55 -19.48 -2.02
CA ILE A 90 -6.17 -18.97 -1.91
C ILE A 90 -6.17 -17.44 -1.96
N ALA A 91 -6.91 -16.85 -2.91
CA ALA A 91 -7.02 -15.40 -3.06
C ALA A 91 -7.59 -14.72 -1.80
N CYS A 92 -8.49 -15.38 -1.05
CA CYS A 92 -9.04 -14.84 0.19
C CYS A 92 -8.17 -15.07 1.44
N ILE A 93 -7.33 -16.12 1.48
CA ILE A 93 -6.42 -16.38 2.61
C ILE A 93 -5.31 -15.33 2.68
N VAL A 94 -4.74 -14.94 1.53
CA VAL A 94 -3.65 -13.96 1.47
C VAL A 94 -3.99 -12.64 2.19
N PRO A 95 -5.11 -11.94 1.90
CA PRO A 95 -5.45 -10.70 2.60
C PRO A 95 -5.83 -10.95 4.07
N MET A 96 -6.34 -12.14 4.44
CA MET A 96 -6.54 -12.49 5.85
C MET A 96 -5.23 -12.58 6.63
N MET A 97 -4.14 -13.04 5.99
CA MET A 97 -2.81 -13.06 6.60
C MET A 97 -2.17 -11.66 6.65
N ILE A 98 -2.50 -10.79 5.69
CA ILE A 98 -1.97 -9.43 5.61
C ILE A 98 -2.61 -8.51 6.66
N LEU A 99 -3.92 -8.65 6.86
CA LEU A 99 -4.69 -7.72 7.70
C LEU A 99 -4.13 -7.52 9.12
N PRO A 100 -3.72 -8.56 9.88
CA PRO A 100 -3.23 -8.38 11.25
C PRO A 100 -2.01 -7.45 11.33
N TYR A 101 -0.97 -7.68 10.52
CA TYR A 101 0.21 -6.82 10.56
C TYR A 101 -0.07 -5.44 9.95
N TYR A 102 -0.99 -5.35 8.98
CA TYR A 102 -1.42 -4.06 8.44
C TYR A 102 -2.10 -3.19 9.52
N CYS A 103 -2.87 -3.80 10.41
CA CYS A 103 -3.47 -3.11 11.55
C CYS A 103 -2.41 -2.62 12.55
N VAL A 104 -1.35 -3.40 12.77
CA VAL A 104 -0.22 -2.97 13.62
C VAL A 104 0.45 -1.72 13.05
N ILE A 105 0.81 -1.71 11.76
CA ILE A 105 1.44 -0.55 11.12
C ILE A 105 0.46 0.64 11.08
N GLY A 106 -0.82 0.39 10.82
CA GLY A 106 -1.87 1.42 10.92
C GLY A 106 -1.97 2.03 12.32
N GLY A 107 -1.79 1.22 13.36
CA GLY A 107 -1.68 1.66 14.75
C GLY A 107 -0.48 2.59 14.98
N TRP A 108 0.67 2.31 14.36
CA TRP A 108 1.84 3.20 14.42
C TRP A 108 1.53 4.57 13.84
N VAL A 109 0.88 4.61 12.68
CA VAL A 109 0.45 5.87 12.06
C VAL A 109 -0.52 6.63 12.97
N LEU A 110 -1.47 5.93 13.59
CA LEU A 110 -2.43 6.54 14.49
C LEU A 110 -1.76 7.10 15.76
N LYS A 111 -0.78 6.39 16.35
CA LYS A 111 0.02 6.88 17.48
C LYS A 111 0.73 8.18 17.16
N TYR A 112 1.38 8.25 16.00
CA TYR A 112 2.03 9.47 15.54
C TYR A 112 1.02 10.59 15.25
N ALA A 113 -0.11 10.28 14.60
CA ALA A 113 -1.16 11.26 14.35
C ALA A 113 -1.69 11.89 15.66
N VAL A 114 -1.93 11.07 16.69
CA VAL A 114 -2.35 11.54 18.02
C VAL A 114 -1.29 12.45 18.65
N ALA A 115 -0.02 12.06 18.63
CA ALA A 115 1.06 12.87 19.18
C ALA A 115 1.21 14.23 18.48
N PHE A 116 1.09 14.27 17.15
CA PHE A 116 1.15 15.52 16.39
C PHE A 116 -0.07 16.43 16.67
N ILE A 117 -1.27 15.86 16.80
CA ILE A 117 -2.49 16.61 17.15
C ILE A 117 -2.42 17.16 18.59
N ALA A 118 -1.84 16.39 19.53
CA ALA A 118 -1.69 16.78 20.92
C ALA A 118 -0.64 17.88 21.16
N GLY A 119 0.20 18.19 20.17
CA GLY A 119 1.27 19.19 20.30
C GLY A 119 2.63 18.60 20.70
N ASP A 120 2.74 17.27 20.82
CA ASP A 120 3.95 16.57 21.29
C ASP A 120 5.01 16.38 20.19
N TRP A 121 5.22 17.41 19.35
CA TRP A 121 6.00 17.30 18.11
C TRP A 121 7.47 16.93 18.39
N ASN A 122 8.06 17.58 19.38
CA ASN A 122 9.46 17.36 19.77
C ASN A 122 9.66 15.95 20.35
N GLN A 123 8.67 15.44 21.09
CA GLN A 123 8.75 14.10 21.65
C GLN A 123 8.57 13.04 20.57
N ALA A 124 7.63 13.24 19.64
CA ALA A 124 7.42 12.32 18.52
C ALA A 124 8.63 12.26 17.57
N ALA A 125 9.39 13.35 17.47
CA ALA A 125 10.62 13.44 16.68
C ALA A 125 11.88 12.97 17.43
N ALA A 126 11.79 12.71 18.74
CA ALA A 126 12.94 12.33 19.54
C ALA A 126 13.42 10.91 19.23
N ASP A 127 14.74 10.72 19.30
CA ASP A 127 15.35 9.40 19.15
C ASP A 127 14.80 8.43 20.19
N GLY A 128 14.44 7.22 19.75
CA GLY A 128 13.90 6.17 20.61
C GLY A 128 12.41 6.28 20.91
N TYR A 129 11.70 7.34 20.50
CA TYR A 129 10.23 7.42 20.65
C TYR A 129 9.54 6.25 19.93
N PHE A 130 9.93 6.01 18.67
CA PHE A 130 9.41 4.89 17.88
C PHE A 130 9.70 3.55 18.55
N THR A 131 10.97 3.31 18.92
CA THR A 131 11.41 2.06 19.52
C THR A 131 10.66 1.79 20.82
N SER A 132 10.60 2.77 21.71
CA SER A 132 9.92 2.65 23.01
C SER A 132 8.45 2.28 22.84
N PHE A 133 7.78 2.88 21.83
CA PHE A 133 6.41 2.54 21.49
C PHE A 133 6.30 1.09 20.98
N ILE A 134 7.04 0.70 19.94
CA ILE A 134 6.88 -0.65 19.35
C ILE A 134 7.32 -1.79 20.27
N THR A 135 8.16 -1.52 21.25
CA THR A 135 8.59 -2.50 22.26
C THR A 135 7.71 -2.51 23.51
N ALA A 136 6.75 -1.58 23.65
CA ALA A 136 5.85 -1.57 24.78
C ALA A 136 4.85 -2.74 24.70
N ASP A 137 4.53 -3.34 25.86
CA ASP A 137 3.73 -4.56 25.93
C ASP A 137 2.28 -4.39 25.43
N THR A 138 1.72 -3.19 25.61
CA THR A 138 0.27 -2.94 25.42
C THR A 138 -0.04 -1.86 24.41
N GLU A 139 0.77 -0.81 24.35
CA GLU A 139 0.45 0.39 23.58
C GLU A 139 0.28 0.11 22.07
N PRO A 140 1.18 -0.61 21.38
CA PRO A 140 1.00 -0.95 19.96
C PRO A 140 -0.26 -1.78 19.69
N ILE A 141 -0.60 -2.68 20.61
CA ILE A 141 -1.79 -3.54 20.50
C ILE A 141 -3.05 -2.69 20.57
N VAL A 142 -3.12 -1.76 21.53
CA VAL A 142 -4.27 -0.85 21.69
C VAL A 142 -4.46 -0.02 20.43
N TYR A 143 -3.41 0.62 19.91
CA TYR A 143 -3.50 1.41 18.68
C TYR A 143 -3.85 0.55 17.46
N GLY A 144 -3.35 -0.68 17.37
CA GLY A 144 -3.72 -1.62 16.30
C GLY A 144 -5.19 -2.03 16.34
N VAL A 145 -5.74 -2.27 17.54
CA VAL A 145 -7.18 -2.56 17.72
C VAL A 145 -8.03 -1.35 17.38
N ILE A 146 -7.64 -0.14 17.79
CA ILE A 146 -8.36 1.09 17.43
C ILE A 146 -8.37 1.27 15.91
N PHE A 147 -7.22 1.06 15.24
CA PHE A 147 -7.15 1.13 13.78
C PHE A 147 -8.06 0.11 13.09
N LEU A 148 -8.13 -1.12 13.62
CA LEU A 148 -9.05 -2.14 13.11
C LEU A 148 -10.52 -1.71 13.28
N ILE A 149 -10.90 -1.17 14.44
CA ILE A 149 -12.26 -0.69 14.69
C ILE A 149 -12.63 0.41 13.69
N VAL A 150 -11.76 1.40 13.48
CA VAL A 150 -11.97 2.47 12.50
C VAL A 150 -12.14 1.89 11.09
N THR A 151 -11.32 0.92 10.72
CA THR A 151 -11.44 0.22 9.43
C THR A 151 -12.80 -0.49 9.29
N CYS A 152 -13.25 -1.20 10.33
CA CYS A 152 -14.57 -1.83 10.37
C CYS A 152 -15.71 -0.82 10.24
N LEU A 153 -15.59 0.35 10.87
CA LEU A 153 -16.61 1.42 10.77
C LEU A 153 -16.73 1.98 9.36
N VAL A 154 -15.61 2.12 8.62
CA VAL A 154 -15.64 2.53 7.21
C VAL A 154 -16.30 1.45 6.34
N ILE A 155 -15.96 0.18 6.57
CA ILE A 155 -16.55 -0.95 5.83
C ILE A 155 -18.05 -1.08 6.11
N TYR A 156 -18.48 -0.87 7.35
CA TYR A 156 -19.89 -0.95 7.76
C TYR A 156 -20.77 0.08 7.03
N GLN A 157 -20.22 1.22 6.63
CA GLN A 157 -20.92 2.24 5.83
C GLN A 157 -21.13 1.83 4.36
N GLY A 158 -20.56 0.69 3.93
CA GLY A 158 -20.70 0.15 2.59
C GLY A 158 -19.78 0.81 1.56
N VAL A 159 -19.91 0.38 0.30
CA VAL A 159 -19.00 0.80 -0.79
C VAL A 159 -19.16 2.29 -1.08
N ASN A 160 -20.38 2.78 -1.29
CA ASN A 160 -20.62 4.15 -1.76
C ASN A 160 -20.40 5.19 -0.64
N LYS A 161 -21.00 4.97 0.55
CA LYS A 161 -20.93 5.92 1.67
C LYS A 161 -19.68 5.78 2.52
N GLY A 162 -19.03 4.61 2.50
CA GLY A 162 -17.74 4.37 3.15
C GLY A 162 -16.60 4.52 2.15
N ILE A 163 -16.23 3.42 1.51
CA ILE A 163 -14.99 3.28 0.73
C ILE A 163 -14.84 4.40 -0.33
N GLU A 164 -15.85 4.60 -1.16
CA GLU A 164 -15.82 5.58 -2.26
C GLU A 164 -15.77 7.03 -1.72
N ALA A 165 -16.61 7.36 -0.74
CA ALA A 165 -16.68 8.71 -0.17
C ALA A 165 -15.36 9.14 0.48
N PHE A 166 -14.77 8.27 1.31
CA PHE A 166 -13.47 8.55 1.93
C PHE A 166 -12.35 8.62 0.89
N SER A 167 -12.33 7.71 -0.10
CA SER A 167 -11.29 7.69 -1.14
C SER A 167 -11.33 8.95 -2.01
N LYS A 168 -12.52 9.44 -2.38
CA LYS A 168 -12.69 10.66 -3.20
C LYS A 168 -12.09 11.90 -2.56
N VAL A 169 -12.06 11.97 -1.22
CA VAL A 169 -11.53 13.12 -0.48
C VAL A 169 -10.07 12.91 -0.07
N LEU A 170 -9.75 11.76 0.53
CA LEU A 170 -8.45 11.53 1.13
C LEU A 170 -7.34 11.29 0.09
N MET A 171 -7.65 10.70 -1.07
CA MET A 171 -6.64 10.43 -2.11
C MET A 171 -6.03 11.72 -2.70
N PRO A 172 -6.82 12.73 -3.13
CA PRO A 172 -6.25 14.00 -3.58
C PRO A 172 -5.43 14.70 -2.50
N ILE A 173 -5.91 14.70 -1.24
CA ILE A 173 -5.19 15.30 -0.11
C ILE A 173 -3.83 14.61 0.07
N LEU A 174 -3.81 13.27 0.09
CA LEU A 174 -2.59 12.50 0.20
C LEU A 174 -1.60 12.84 -0.91
N LEU A 175 -2.06 12.91 -2.16
CA LEU A 175 -1.21 13.27 -3.30
C LEU A 175 -0.56 14.65 -3.12
N VAL A 176 -1.35 15.65 -2.75
CA VAL A 176 -0.84 17.02 -2.51
C VAL A 176 0.19 17.03 -1.39
N LEU A 177 -0.09 16.34 -0.28
CA LEU A 177 0.85 16.25 0.85
C LEU A 177 2.15 15.54 0.47
N VAL A 178 2.08 14.42 -0.24
CA VAL A 178 3.26 13.66 -0.69
C VAL A 178 4.12 14.50 -1.64
N VAL A 179 3.50 15.19 -2.61
CA VAL A 179 4.22 16.08 -3.53
C VAL A 179 4.86 17.25 -2.77
N GLY A 180 4.12 17.87 -1.85
CA GLY A 180 4.65 18.95 -1.01
C GLY A 180 5.86 18.51 -0.18
N ILE A 181 5.76 17.35 0.49
CA ILE A 181 6.86 16.78 1.27
C ILE A 181 8.05 16.40 0.38
N ALA A 182 7.80 15.85 -0.82
CA ALA A 182 8.86 15.51 -1.76
C ALA A 182 9.64 16.77 -2.20
N ILE A 183 8.93 17.84 -2.56
CA ILE A 183 9.57 19.13 -2.92
C ILE A 183 10.35 19.69 -1.73
N PHE A 184 9.73 19.72 -0.54
CA PHE A 184 10.39 20.19 0.67
C PHE A 184 11.65 19.36 0.99
N SER A 185 11.59 18.05 0.86
CA SER A 185 12.71 17.14 1.09
C SER A 185 13.91 17.43 0.19
N LEU A 186 13.70 17.96 -1.02
CA LEU A 186 14.80 18.35 -1.93
C LEU A 186 15.53 19.62 -1.45
N THR A 187 14.88 20.43 -0.62
CA THR A 187 15.46 21.66 -0.04
C THR A 187 16.26 21.39 1.25
N LEU A 188 16.12 20.20 1.84
CA LEU A 188 16.80 19.84 3.08
C LEU A 188 18.30 19.66 2.86
N ASN A 189 19.07 20.22 3.80
CA ASN A 189 20.50 20.04 3.92
C ASN A 189 20.81 19.73 5.38
N HIS A 190 21.56 18.67 5.62
CA HIS A 190 21.99 18.28 6.96
C HIS A 190 23.50 18.04 6.95
N SER A 191 24.19 18.65 7.90
CA SER A 191 25.64 18.53 8.08
C SER A 191 25.89 17.76 9.36
N ASP A 192 26.42 16.55 9.22
CA ASP A 192 26.78 15.70 10.33
C ASP A 192 28.23 15.26 10.16
N GLU A 193 29.05 15.43 11.21
CA GLU A 193 30.48 15.07 11.24
C GLU A 193 31.29 15.50 10.00
N GLY A 194 31.04 16.71 9.47
CA GLY A 194 31.74 17.27 8.32
C GLY A 194 31.27 16.76 6.94
N THR A 195 30.28 15.86 6.91
CA THR A 195 29.64 15.40 5.67
C THR A 195 28.29 16.12 5.49
N VAL A 196 28.16 16.88 4.40
CA VAL A 196 26.89 17.51 4.02
C VAL A 196 26.07 16.52 3.19
N ARG A 197 24.92 16.11 3.74
CA ARG A 197 23.91 15.31 3.05
C ARG A 197 22.80 16.23 2.56
N THR A 198 22.50 16.18 1.27
CA THR A 198 21.45 17.00 0.66
C THR A 198 20.31 16.15 0.13
N GLY A 199 19.10 16.72 0.07
CA GLY A 199 17.96 16.06 -0.58
C GLY A 199 18.25 15.64 -2.02
N MET A 200 19.07 16.42 -2.75
CA MET A 200 19.47 16.11 -4.12
C MET A 200 20.37 14.88 -4.22
N GLN A 201 21.25 14.65 -3.23
CA GLN A 201 22.03 13.41 -3.16
C GLN A 201 21.13 12.20 -2.86
N GLY A 202 20.14 12.36 -1.99
CA GLY A 202 19.12 11.32 -1.74
C GLY A 202 18.34 10.96 -3.01
N LEU A 203 17.91 11.97 -3.77
CA LEU A 203 17.25 11.77 -5.06
C LEU A 203 18.15 11.01 -6.05
N LYS A 204 19.44 11.36 -6.12
CA LYS A 204 20.41 10.67 -6.98
C LYS A 204 20.53 9.19 -6.64
N ILE A 205 20.51 8.83 -5.35
CA ILE A 205 20.54 7.43 -4.91
C ILE A 205 19.28 6.69 -5.37
N LEU A 206 18.11 7.33 -5.27
CA LEU A 206 16.84 6.73 -5.67
C LEU A 206 16.73 6.54 -7.19
N LEU A 207 17.27 7.45 -7.99
CA LEU A 207 17.08 7.45 -9.44
C LEU A 207 18.18 6.76 -10.23
N ILE A 208 19.44 6.81 -9.77
CA ILE A 208 20.56 6.25 -10.53
C ILE A 208 20.73 4.76 -10.20
N PRO A 209 20.59 3.85 -11.18
CA PRO A 209 20.82 2.43 -10.94
C PRO A 209 22.28 2.17 -10.58
N ARG A 210 22.51 1.56 -9.42
CA ARG A 210 23.84 1.16 -9.00
C ARG A 210 24.03 -0.33 -9.23
N LEU A 211 24.87 -0.70 -10.19
CA LEU A 211 25.25 -2.09 -10.51
C LEU A 211 26.64 -2.47 -9.96
N SER A 212 27.39 -1.49 -9.45
CA SER A 212 28.79 -1.67 -9.04
C SER A 212 28.90 -2.63 -7.85
N GLY A 213 29.60 -3.75 -8.05
CA GLY A 213 29.87 -4.73 -6.99
C GLY A 213 28.76 -5.76 -6.75
N MET A 214 27.69 -5.76 -7.56
CA MET A 214 26.64 -6.78 -7.47
C MET A 214 26.95 -8.01 -8.31
N GLY A 215 26.79 -9.18 -7.72
CA GLY A 215 26.77 -10.45 -8.41
C GLY A 215 25.39 -10.79 -8.97
N PHE A 216 25.31 -11.92 -9.68
CA PHE A 216 24.05 -12.44 -10.22
C PHE A 216 23.01 -12.71 -9.11
N SER A 217 23.46 -13.21 -7.95
CA SER A 217 22.58 -13.47 -6.81
C SER A 217 21.90 -12.20 -6.30
N ASP A 218 22.61 -11.08 -6.25
CA ASP A 218 22.06 -9.81 -5.76
C ASP A 218 20.96 -9.29 -6.70
N ILE A 219 21.19 -9.41 -8.02
CA ILE A 219 20.20 -9.02 -9.03
C ILE A 219 18.92 -9.86 -8.88
N LEU A 220 19.05 -11.16 -8.58
CA LEU A 220 17.88 -12.02 -8.31
C LEU A 220 17.13 -11.60 -7.03
N VAL A 221 17.84 -11.16 -6.00
CA VAL A 221 17.22 -10.61 -4.77
C VAL A 221 16.46 -9.34 -5.10
N VAL A 222 17.05 -8.40 -5.85
CA VAL A 222 16.37 -7.17 -6.28
C VAL A 222 15.11 -7.51 -7.08
N LEU A 223 15.18 -8.49 -7.99
CA LEU A 223 14.02 -8.94 -8.76
C LEU A 223 12.92 -9.51 -7.87
N MET A 224 13.28 -10.35 -6.89
CA MET A 224 12.33 -10.94 -5.95
C MET A 224 11.66 -9.88 -5.06
N ASP A 225 12.45 -8.94 -4.53
CA ASP A 225 11.95 -7.87 -3.67
C ASP A 225 11.06 -6.89 -4.45
N ALA A 226 11.44 -6.55 -5.69
CA ALA A 226 10.62 -5.74 -6.59
C ALA A 226 9.31 -6.43 -6.99
N MET A 227 9.34 -7.74 -7.24
CA MET A 227 8.15 -8.53 -7.52
C MET A 227 7.23 -8.63 -6.31
N GLY A 228 7.78 -8.85 -5.12
CA GLY A 228 7.01 -8.83 -3.87
C GLY A 228 6.38 -7.47 -3.61
N GLN A 229 7.12 -6.38 -3.86
CA GLN A 229 6.58 -5.02 -3.79
C GLN A 229 5.49 -4.78 -4.84
N LEU A 230 5.61 -5.31 -6.05
CA LEU A 230 4.58 -5.20 -7.08
C LEU A 230 3.24 -5.80 -6.61
N PHE A 231 3.26 -7.07 -6.17
CA PHE A 231 2.04 -7.74 -5.72
C PHE A 231 1.39 -7.01 -4.55
N TYR A 232 2.22 -6.54 -3.61
CA TYR A 232 1.75 -5.80 -2.45
C TYR A 232 1.18 -4.41 -2.83
N SER A 233 1.90 -3.65 -3.65
CA SER A 233 1.52 -2.29 -4.03
C SER A 233 0.27 -2.25 -4.89
N LEU A 234 0.11 -3.17 -5.84
CA LEU A 234 -1.06 -3.16 -6.73
C LEU A 234 -2.25 -3.91 -6.17
N SER A 235 -2.15 -4.51 -4.98
CA SER A 235 -3.23 -5.31 -4.37
C SER A 235 -3.75 -6.44 -5.28
N ILE A 236 -2.86 -7.04 -6.08
CA ILE A 236 -3.16 -8.08 -7.08
C ILE A 236 -2.82 -9.47 -6.55
N ALA A 237 -3.44 -10.51 -7.12
CA ALA A 237 -3.34 -11.91 -6.72
C ALA A 237 -3.88 -12.22 -5.31
N MET A 238 -4.71 -11.31 -4.77
CA MET A 238 -5.33 -11.41 -3.44
C MET A 238 -6.84 -11.12 -3.47
N GLY A 239 -7.45 -11.17 -4.67
CA GLY A 239 -8.90 -11.05 -4.85
C GLY A 239 -9.50 -9.67 -4.63
N ILE A 240 -8.74 -8.67 -4.20
CA ILE A 240 -9.26 -7.32 -3.93
C ILE A 240 -9.82 -6.69 -5.20
N MET A 241 -9.09 -6.78 -6.32
CA MET A 241 -9.54 -6.19 -7.59
C MET A 241 -10.66 -6.98 -8.25
N VAL A 242 -10.78 -8.29 -7.95
CA VAL A 242 -11.97 -9.09 -8.30
C VAL A 242 -13.19 -8.59 -7.51
N ALA A 243 -13.03 -8.33 -6.21
CA ALA A 243 -14.11 -7.79 -5.38
C ALA A 243 -14.56 -6.41 -5.88
N TYR A 244 -13.63 -5.49 -6.12
CA TYR A 244 -13.94 -4.15 -6.62
C TYR A 244 -14.54 -4.20 -8.03
N GLY A 245 -13.97 -5.01 -8.93
CA GLY A 245 -14.52 -5.22 -10.26
C GLY A 245 -15.94 -5.77 -10.27
N SER A 246 -16.37 -6.50 -9.22
CA SER A 246 -17.74 -7.02 -9.11
C SER A 246 -18.80 -5.96 -8.76
N TYR A 247 -18.38 -4.74 -8.41
CA TYR A 247 -19.23 -3.59 -8.12
C TYR A 247 -19.24 -2.55 -9.27
N VAL A 248 -18.59 -2.88 -10.38
CA VAL A 248 -18.57 -2.11 -11.65
C VAL A 248 -19.69 -2.59 -12.58
#